data_AF-C6IWF1-F1
#
_entry.id   AF-C6IWF1-F1
#
_cell.length_a   1.000
_cell.length_b   1.000
_cell.length_c   1.000
_cell.angle_alpha   90.00
_cell.angle_beta   90.00
_cell.angle_gamma   90.00
#
_symmetry.space_group_name_H-M   'P 1'
#
loop_
_entity.id
_entity.type
_entity.pdbx_description
1 polymer ?
#
loop_
_entity_poly.entity_id
_entity_poly.type
_entity_poly.pdbx_seq_one_letter_code
_entity_poly.pdbx_strand_id
1 'polypeptide(L)'
;MGWIYVYWGHIKGGSIHTDGDRRVAEAVCLIRRELPGLGEQSNGMLQYVVWTALSDEGVGASIQHYNPLIDEEMRKEWGVPESWKLIAQMPFGNIEAPAGDKEFGPIDNRMKVFN
;
A
#
# COMPACT_ATOMS: atom_id res chain seq x y z
N MET A 1 0.02 -21.95 6.90
CA MET A 1 -0.67 -20.66 6.78
C MET A 1 0.21 -19.60 7.39
N GLY A 2 0.56 -18.58 6.62
CA GLY A 2 1.33 -17.43 7.10
C GLY A 2 0.57 -16.12 6.84
N TRP A 3 0.95 -15.08 7.57
CA TRP A 3 0.40 -13.72 7.44
C TRP A 3 1.52 -12.75 7.12
N ILE A 4 1.35 -11.93 6.07
CA ILE A 4 2.19 -10.76 5.84
C ILE A 4 1.36 -9.51 6.16
N TYR A 5 1.91 -8.67 7.03
CA TYR A 5 1.35 -7.38 7.38
C TYR A 5 2.21 -6.29 6.73
N VAL A 6 1.59 -5.46 5.90
CA VAL A 6 2.29 -4.36 5.22
C VAL A 6 1.94 -3.04 5.91
N TYR A 7 2.96 -2.40 6.48
CA TYR A 7 2.84 -1.16 7.22
C TYR A 7 3.41 0.03 6.44
N TRP A 8 2.84 1.21 6.65
CA TRP A 8 3.41 2.48 6.20
C TRP A 8 3.82 3.33 7.40
N GLY A 9 5.06 3.85 7.37
CA GLY A 9 5.61 4.71 8.41
C GLY A 9 5.35 6.20 8.14
N HIS A 10 4.83 6.92 9.13
CA HIS A 10 4.66 8.37 9.05
C HIS A 10 6.01 9.09 9.23
N ILE A 11 6.50 9.77 8.19
CA ILE A 11 7.67 10.65 8.32
C ILE A 11 7.22 11.90 9.08
N LYS A 12 7.75 12.14 10.28
CA LYS A 12 7.53 13.41 11.00
C LYS A 12 8.23 14.51 10.21
N GLY A 13 7.44 15.45 9.67
CA GLY A 13 7.97 16.60 8.95
C GLY A 13 8.83 17.45 9.87
N GLY A 14 10.15 17.47 9.63
CA GLY A 14 11.05 18.46 10.21
C GLY A 14 10.73 19.85 9.68
N SER A 15 10.86 20.87 10.54
CA SER A 15 10.78 22.27 10.13
C SER A 15 11.91 22.58 9.16
N ILE A 16 11.56 22.80 7.89
CA ILE A 16 12.51 23.21 6.85
C ILE A 16 12.62 24.72 6.93
N HIS A 17 13.77 25.24 7.36
CA HIS A 17 14.04 26.67 7.28
C HIS A 17 14.33 26.98 5.81
N THR A 18 13.35 27.56 5.11
CA THR A 18 13.55 28.04 3.74
C THR A 18 14.15 29.43 3.82
N ASP A 19 15.46 29.54 3.63
CA ASP A 19 16.11 30.83 3.39
C ASP A 19 15.49 31.48 2.15
N GLY A 20 14.58 32.43 2.36
CA GLY A 20 14.16 33.48 1.42
C GLY A 20 13.45 33.11 0.11
N ASP A 21 13.58 31.90 -0.45
CA ASP A 21 12.97 31.56 -1.76
C ASP A 21 11.56 30.98 -1.60
N ARG A 22 10.57 31.87 -1.72
CA ARG A 22 9.13 31.58 -1.72
C ARG A 22 8.74 30.41 -2.64
N ARG A 23 9.45 30.22 -3.77
CA ARG A 23 9.14 29.15 -4.74
C ARG A 23 9.47 27.77 -4.20
N VAL A 24 10.55 27.64 -3.42
CA VAL A 24 10.93 26.37 -2.77
C VAL A 24 9.93 26.04 -1.67
N ALA A 25 9.52 27.02 -0.87
CA ALA A 25 8.49 26.83 0.15
C ALA A 25 7.15 26.37 -0.46
N GLU A 26 6.72 26.98 -1.58
CA GLU A 26 5.50 26.59 -2.30
C GLU A 26 5.58 25.16 -2.85
N ALA A 27 6.71 24.78 -3.47
CA ALA A 27 6.91 23.43 -4.00
C ALA A 27 6.90 22.37 -2.91
N VAL A 28 7.55 22.63 -1.77
CA VAL A 28 7.52 21.74 -0.59
C VAL A 28 6.09 21.58 -0.07
N CYS A 29 5.33 22.67 0.06
CA CYS A 29 3.94 22.62 0.52
C CYS A 29 3.06 21.80 -0.43
N LEU A 30 3.28 21.94 -1.75
CA LEU A 30 2.57 21.17 -2.76
C LEU A 30 2.87 19.68 -2.64
N ILE A 31 4.15 19.28 -2.63
CA ILE A 31 4.57 17.87 -2.51
C ILE A 31 4.06 17.27 -1.20
N ARG A 32 4.20 18.01 -0.09
CA ARG A 32 3.76 17.57 1.24
C ARG A 32 2.28 17.20 1.27
N ARG A 33 1.44 17.90 0.51
CA ARG A 33 0.01 17.58 0.39
C ARG A 33 -0.26 16.27 -0.35
N GLU A 34 0.59 15.91 -1.31
CA GLU A 34 0.45 14.68 -2.11
C GLU A 34 1.08 13.45 -1.44
N LEU A 35 2.01 13.63 -0.48
CA LEU A 35 2.71 12.54 0.22
C LEU A 35 1.79 11.43 0.77
N PRO A 36 0.62 11.71 1.37
CA PRO A 36 -0.28 10.64 1.81
C PRO A 36 -0.74 9.74 0.66
N GLY A 37 -1.10 10.32 -0.49
CA GLY A 37 -1.51 9.55 -1.67
C GLY A 37 -0.36 8.72 -2.24
N LEU A 38 0.84 9.29 -2.30
CA LEU A 38 2.05 8.57 -2.71
C LEU A 38 2.38 7.39 -1.78
N GLY A 39 2.13 7.54 -0.48
CA GLY A 39 2.30 6.47 0.50
C GLY A 39 1.36 5.29 0.25
N GLU A 40 0.08 5.56 0.00
CA GLU A 40 -0.91 4.52 -0.34
C GLU A 40 -0.56 3.83 -1.68
N GLN A 41 -0.12 4.58 -2.69
CA GLN A 41 0.35 4.01 -3.97
C GLN A 41 1.57 3.10 -3.79
N SER A 42 2.56 3.56 -3.02
CA SER A 42 3.77 2.79 -2.70
C SER A 42 3.42 1.50 -1.97
N ASN A 43 2.45 1.55 -1.05
CA ASN A 43 1.97 0.37 -0.34
C ASN A 43 1.25 -0.61 -1.29
N GLY A 44 0.39 -0.12 -2.19
CA GLY A 44 -0.26 -0.94 -3.22
C GLY A 44 0.75 -1.63 -4.16
N MET A 45 1.80 -0.92 -4.58
CA MET A 45 2.89 -1.52 -5.37
C MET A 45 3.62 -2.63 -4.60
N LEU A 46 3.93 -2.40 -3.32
CA LEU A 46 4.59 -3.41 -2.48
C LEU A 46 3.72 -4.66 -2.31
N GLN A 47 2.42 -4.50 -2.02
CA GLN A 47 1.48 -5.61 -1.95
C GLN A 47 1.45 -6.39 -3.28
N TYR A 48 1.38 -5.70 -4.42
CA TYR A 48 1.38 -6.34 -5.73
C TYR A 48 2.64 -7.15 -6.01
N VAL A 49 3.82 -6.58 -5.69
CA VAL A 49 5.11 -7.27 -5.90
C VAL A 49 5.21 -8.51 -5.01
N VAL A 50 4.81 -8.43 -3.75
CA VAL A 50 4.81 -9.59 -2.83
C VAL A 50 3.86 -10.67 -3.32
N TRP A 51 2.64 -10.32 -3.73
CA TRP A 51 1.69 -11.29 -4.26
C TRP A 51 2.22 -11.96 -5.53
N THR A 52 2.81 -11.19 -6.44
CA THR A 52 3.40 -11.73 -7.67
C THR A 52 4.53 -12.70 -7.34
N ALA A 53 5.44 -12.34 -6.43
CA ALA A 53 6.53 -13.21 -6.01
C ALA A 53 6.04 -14.51 -5.35
N LEU A 54 5.01 -14.45 -4.51
CA LEU A 54 4.37 -15.65 -3.96
C LEU A 54 3.76 -16.52 -5.05
N SER A 55 3.10 -15.90 -6.03
CA SER A 55 2.45 -16.61 -7.13
C SER A 55 3.45 -17.31 -8.05
N ASP A 56 4.61 -16.68 -8.30
CA ASP A 56 5.71 -17.26 -9.08
C ASP A 56 6.28 -18.53 -8.43
N GLU A 57 6.25 -18.59 -7.09
CA GLU A 57 6.62 -19.78 -6.31
C GLU A 57 5.45 -20.78 -6.12
N GLY A 58 4.32 -20.57 -6.81
CA GLY A 58 3.14 -21.44 -6.71
C GLY A 58 2.36 -21.31 -5.40
N VAL A 59 2.54 -20.21 -4.67
CA VAL A 59 1.86 -19.92 -3.41
C VAL A 59 0.67 -19.00 -3.67
N GLY A 60 -0.52 -19.44 -3.24
CA GLY A 60 -1.74 -18.64 -3.30
C GLY A 60 -1.75 -17.58 -2.21
N ALA A 61 -2.30 -16.41 -2.53
CA ALA A 61 -2.53 -15.33 -1.57
C ALA A 61 -3.84 -14.59 -1.89
N SER A 62 -4.31 -13.79 -0.94
CA SER A 62 -5.40 -12.83 -1.14
C SER A 62 -5.10 -11.56 -0.35
N ILE A 63 -5.77 -10.44 -0.67
CA ILE A 63 -5.66 -9.19 0.08
C ILE A 63 -6.98 -8.95 0.83
N GLN A 64 -6.89 -8.73 2.13
CA GLN A 64 -8.02 -8.47 3.02
C GLN A 64 -7.86 -7.12 3.73
N HIS A 65 -8.98 -6.51 4.13
CA HIS A 65 -9.03 -5.21 4.80
C HIS A 65 -9.92 -5.28 6.04
N TYR A 66 -9.41 -5.88 7.11
CA TYR A 66 -10.05 -5.87 8.44
C TYR A 66 -9.74 -4.61 9.26
N ASN A 67 -8.85 -3.76 8.77
CA ASN A 67 -8.57 -2.45 9.36
C ASN A 67 -9.81 -1.53 9.26
N PRO A 68 -10.06 -0.67 10.27
CA PRO A 68 -9.27 -0.48 11.49
C PRO A 68 -9.65 -1.41 12.66
N LEU A 69 -10.58 -2.36 12.46
CA LEU A 69 -11.20 -3.15 13.53
C LEU A 69 -10.15 -3.91 14.38
N ILE A 70 -9.13 -4.46 13.73
CA ILE A 70 -8.10 -5.27 14.38
C ILE A 70 -6.83 -4.49 14.76
N ASP A 71 -6.73 -3.20 14.40
CA ASP A 71 -5.48 -2.45 14.50
C ASP A 71 -4.95 -2.35 15.95
N GLU A 72 -5.84 -2.16 16.92
CA GLU A 72 -5.43 -2.04 18.34
C GLU A 72 -4.94 -3.35 18.92
N GLU A 73 -5.64 -4.44 18.64
CA GLU A 73 -5.25 -5.79 19.08
C GLU A 73 -3.92 -6.19 18.44
N MET A 74 -3.77 -5.95 17.14
CA MET A 74 -2.52 -6.17 16.40
C MET A 74 -1.34 -5.38 16.99
N ARG A 75 -1.54 -4.10 17.34
CA ARG A 75 -0.47 -3.31 17.96
C ARG A 75 -0.06 -3.86 19.32
N LYS A 76 -1.03 -4.25 20.15
CA LYS A 76 -0.76 -4.78 21.50
C LYS A 76 -0.04 -6.11 21.45
N GLU A 77 -0.49 -7.02 20.59
CA GLU A 77 0.04 -8.38 20.49
C GLU A 77 1.49 -8.40 19.96
N TRP A 78 1.77 -7.62 18.91
CA TRP A 78 3.08 -7.66 18.23
C TRP A 78 3.99 -6.46 18.53
N GLY A 79 3.59 -5.55 19.43
CA GLY A 79 4.40 -4.40 19.83
C GLY A 79 4.69 -3.42 18.69
N VAL A 80 3.76 -3.27 17.74
CA VAL A 80 3.93 -2.41 16.56
C VAL A 80 3.82 -0.94 16.95
N PRO A 81 4.70 -0.04 16.46
CA PRO A 81 4.63 1.39 16.77
C PRO A 81 3.29 2.03 16.41
N GLU A 82 2.79 2.95 17.25
CA GLU A 82 1.54 3.69 16.99
C GLU A 82 1.59 4.54 15.70
N SER A 83 2.79 4.90 15.25
CA SER A 83 2.99 5.66 14.01
C SER A 83 2.81 4.82 12.74
N TRP A 84 2.71 3.49 12.87
CA TRP A 84 2.51 2.59 11.74
C TRP A 84 1.01 2.36 11.53
N LYS A 85 0.56 2.65 10.31
CA LYS A 85 -0.82 2.40 9.89
C LYS A 85 -0.90 1.03 9.21
N LEU A 86 -1.81 0.18 9.66
CA LEU A 86 -2.12 -1.08 8.98
C LEU A 86 -2.94 -0.77 7.72
N ILE A 87 -2.44 -1.19 6.55
CA ILE A 87 -3.07 -0.89 5.26
C ILE A 87 -3.92 -2.06 4.77
N ALA A 88 -3.37 -3.27 4.79
CA ALA A 88 -4.04 -4.50 4.39
C ALA A 88 -3.38 -5.73 5.04
N GLN A 89 -4.04 -6.88 4.95
CA GLN A 89 -3.53 -8.18 5.40
C GLN A 89 -3.48 -9.14 4.23
N MET A 90 -2.37 -9.86 4.07
CA MET A 90 -2.19 -10.83 2.99
C MET A 90 -2.02 -12.26 3.54
N PRO A 91 -3.12 -13.00 3.77
CA PRO A 91 -3.03 -14.42 4.06
C PRO A 91 -2.54 -15.18 2.82
N PHE A 92 -1.61 -16.11 3.01
CA PHE A 92 -1.01 -16.91 1.95
C PHE A 92 -0.79 -18.37 2.35
N GLY A 93 -0.71 -19.25 1.35
CA GLY A 93 -0.51 -20.68 1.54
C GLY A 93 -0.66 -21.51 0.26
N ASN A 94 -0.83 -22.82 0.42
CA ASN A 94 -1.00 -23.74 -0.70
C ASN A 94 -2.30 -23.44 -1.45
N ILE A 95 -2.26 -23.62 -2.78
CA ILE A 95 -3.43 -23.46 -3.65
C ILE A 95 -4.26 -24.74 -3.57
N GLU A 96 -5.40 -24.69 -2.87
CA GLU A 96 -6.32 -25.83 -2.73
C GLU A 96 -7.31 -25.94 -3.89
N ALA A 97 -7.62 -24.80 -4.53
CA ALA A 97 -8.51 -24.71 -5.67
C ALA A 97 -8.03 -23.61 -6.63
N PRO A 98 -8.27 -23.75 -7.95
CA PRO A 98 -7.95 -22.71 -8.91
C PRO A 98 -8.77 -21.44 -8.63
N ALA A 99 -8.22 -20.28 -9.02
CA ALA A 99 -8.97 -19.03 -9.01
C ALA A 99 -10.20 -19.13 -9.94
N GLY A 100 -11.29 -18.49 -9.53
CA GLY A 100 -12.49 -18.38 -10.39
C GLY A 100 -12.27 -17.46 -11.58
N ASP A 101 -13.27 -17.42 -12.46
CA ASP A 101 -13.23 -16.57 -13.65
C ASP A 101 -13.16 -15.08 -13.29
N LYS A 102 -12.38 -14.33 -14.07
CA LYS A 102 -12.23 -12.88 -13.94
C LYS A 102 -12.77 -12.17 -15.18
N GLU A 103 -13.77 -11.33 -14.99
CA GLU A 103 -14.33 -10.50 -16.04
C GLU A 103 -13.49 -9.23 -16.27
N PHE A 104 -13.38 -8.80 -17.53
CA PHE A 104 -12.70 -7.58 -17.91
C PHE A 104 -13.64 -6.68 -18.71
N GLY A 105 -13.77 -5.42 -18.30
CA GLY A 105 -14.50 -4.42 -19.08
C GLY A 105 -13.81 -4.09 -20.41
N PRO A 106 -14.52 -3.47 -21.38
CA PRO A 106 -13.98 -3.10 -22.69
C PRO A 106 -12.67 -2.30 -22.61
N ILE A 107 -11.71 -2.61 -23.49
CA ILE A 107 -10.39 -1.96 -23.50
C ILE A 107 -10.47 -0.47 -23.90
N ASP A 108 -11.39 -0.12 -24.80
CA ASP A 108 -11.57 1.24 -25.31
C ASP A 108 -11.95 2.26 -24.22
N ASN A 109 -12.48 1.76 -23.10
CA ASN A 109 -12.82 2.57 -21.93
C ASN A 109 -11.63 2.79 -20.99
N ARG A 110 -10.53 2.04 -21.14
CA ARG A 110 -9.38 2.04 -20.22
C ARG A 110 -8.06 2.46 -20.88
N MET A 111 -7.98 2.49 -22.21
CA MET A 111 -6.79 2.88 -22.97
C MET A 111 -7.15 3.93 -24.02
N LYS A 112 -6.34 4.98 -24.12
CA LYS A 112 -6.40 5.99 -25.19
C LYS A 112 -5.03 6.10 -25.84
N VAL A 113 -4.99 6.11 -27.17
CA VAL A 113 -3.76 6.26 -27.97
C VAL A 113 -3.91 7.52 -28.81
N PHE A 114 -2.90 8.38 -28.77
CA PHE A 114 -2.83 9.62 -29.55
C PHE A 114 -1.57 9.55 -30.43
N ASN A 115 -1.70 9.90 -31.70
CA ASN A 115 -0.61 9.96 -32.69
C ASN A 115 -0.18 11.40 -32.93
#